data_AF-A0A938GCS6-F1
#
_entry.id   AF-A0A938GCS6-F1
#
_cell.length_a   1.000
_cell.length_b   1.000
_cell.length_c   1.000
_cell.angle_alpha   90.00
_cell.angle_beta   90.00
_cell.angle_gamma   90.00
#
_symmetry.space_group_name_H-M   'P 1'
#
loop_
_entity.id
_entity.type
_entity.pdbx_description
1 polymer ?
#
loop_
_entity_poly.entity_id
_entity_poly.type
_entity_poly.pdbx_seq_one_letter_code
_entity_poly.pdbx_strand_id
1 'polypeptide(L)'
;MAGPGRSDSLAQKATKRTKACWPRWTVFTLVGVEQRNRRAWKPIPPWPDLRFLRWLLLAFLGLSWPAAASLAQPFRFPTANRELLNSGSEERFFVGTVGKPWTSGMFGCVRTDGQQFHEGIDIRCLQRDRQGEPTDPVLATANGTVVYVNHKPGLSNYGRYIVIQHLVEGLEIYSVYAHLREIAPAVEPGKKVQAGAPIAVMGRSTNTRQGISKERAHVHFELNLLLNERFEAWRQKNLPDQRNDHGQWNGHNLRGIDPRLIFLAQEQEKDQFQLLEFLRQQKELCRVVVRDTSFPWLHRYTSLIRRNPIADREGAAAYEVALNFSGLPFQLIPRASREITGSARIQLLSVNEDEQARQPCGHLLVKRNGRWELTVGGIRLLDLLTF
;
A
#
# COMPACT_ATOMS: atom_id res chain seq x y z
N MET A 1 -15.17 6.53 63.02
CA MET A 1 -14.24 6.10 64.09
C MET A 1 -13.05 5.39 63.44
N ALA A 2 -11.90 5.51 64.07
CA ALA A 2 -10.53 5.27 63.62
C ALA A 2 -10.23 3.99 62.81
N GLY A 3 -9.29 4.10 61.85
CA GLY A 3 -8.46 2.98 61.36
C GLY A 3 -7.26 2.75 62.30
N PRO A 4 -6.03 2.48 61.80
CA PRO A 4 -5.58 1.67 60.66
C PRO A 4 -4.40 0.73 61.06
N GLY A 5 -3.85 -0.05 60.11
CA GLY A 5 -2.59 -0.78 60.30
C GLY A 5 -1.72 -0.78 59.04
N ARG A 6 -0.54 -0.13 59.10
CA ARG A 6 0.54 -0.08 58.11
C ARG A 6 1.69 -1.02 58.49
N SER A 7 2.46 -1.46 57.49
CA SER A 7 3.95 -1.41 57.37
C SER A 7 4.36 -2.32 56.19
N ASP A 8 4.93 -1.82 55.09
CA ASP A 8 6.29 -1.30 54.82
C ASP A 8 7.42 -2.36 54.93
N SER A 9 8.09 -2.68 53.79
CA SER A 9 9.47 -2.17 53.52
C SER A 9 10.27 -2.95 52.44
N LEU A 10 10.96 -2.15 51.60
CA LEU A 10 12.35 -2.24 51.07
C LEU A 10 12.77 -3.46 50.19
N ALA A 11 13.11 -3.30 48.90
CA ALA A 11 14.29 -2.66 48.26
C ALA A 11 15.61 -3.46 48.34
N GLN A 12 16.17 -3.88 47.18
CA GLN A 12 17.52 -3.49 46.69
C GLN A 12 18.05 -4.33 45.49
N LYS A 13 18.94 -3.66 44.75
CA LYS A 13 19.60 -3.95 43.47
C LYS A 13 20.66 -5.07 43.53
N ALA A 14 20.94 -5.70 42.39
CA ALA A 14 22.32 -6.09 42.03
C ALA A 14 22.51 -6.31 40.50
N THR A 15 23.27 -5.42 39.89
CA THR A 15 23.92 -5.53 38.57
C THR A 15 25.13 -6.46 38.62
N LYS A 16 25.33 -7.34 37.62
CA LYS A 16 26.66 -7.87 37.26
C LYS A 16 26.86 -7.94 35.75
N ARG A 17 27.95 -7.29 35.32
CA ARG A 17 28.55 -7.28 33.98
C ARG A 17 29.13 -8.65 33.62
N THR A 18 29.02 -9.05 32.36
CA THR A 18 29.85 -10.10 31.74
C THR A 18 30.67 -9.50 30.61
N LYS A 19 32.00 -9.70 30.66
CA LYS A 19 32.97 -9.50 29.58
C LYS A 19 33.82 -10.76 29.49
N ALA A 20 33.86 -11.39 28.31
CA ALA A 20 34.89 -12.35 27.87
C ALA A 20 34.79 -12.40 26.34
N CYS A 21 35.69 -11.77 25.57
CA CYS A 21 37.04 -12.19 25.17
C CYS A 21 37.07 -13.45 24.28
N TRP A 22 37.41 -13.23 23.00
CA TRP A 22 37.64 -14.22 21.94
C TRP A 22 39.01 -14.89 22.09
N PRO A 23 39.23 -16.02 21.40
CA PRO A 23 40.51 -16.19 20.71
C PRO A 23 40.40 -16.59 19.23
N ARG A 24 41.35 -16.03 18.48
CA ARG A 24 41.73 -16.27 17.07
C ARG A 24 42.15 -17.72 16.82
N TRP A 25 41.90 -18.19 15.60
CA TRP A 25 42.61 -19.35 15.03
C TRP A 25 43.44 -18.96 13.81
N THR A 26 44.58 -19.62 13.75
CA THR A 26 45.81 -19.34 13.00
C THR A 26 45.73 -19.83 11.55
N VAL A 27 46.36 -19.08 10.64
CA VAL A 27 46.58 -19.42 9.22
C VAL A 27 47.79 -20.36 9.11
N PHE A 28 47.63 -21.49 8.42
CA PHE A 28 48.75 -22.33 7.99
C PHE A 28 49.04 -22.12 6.50
N THR A 29 50.27 -21.70 6.21
CA THR A 29 50.91 -21.68 4.89
C THR A 29 51.74 -22.96 4.73
N LEU A 30 51.63 -23.64 3.59
CA LEU A 30 52.56 -24.70 3.19
C LEU A 30 52.93 -24.55 1.71
N VAL A 31 54.16 -24.04 1.54
CA VAL A 31 55.27 -24.47 0.67
C VAL A 31 54.92 -25.24 -0.61
N GLY A 32 55.44 -24.70 -1.72
CA GLY A 32 55.36 -25.28 -3.06
C GLY A 32 56.31 -26.45 -3.33
N VAL A 33 56.03 -27.15 -4.42
CA VAL A 33 56.97 -28.02 -5.12
C VAL A 33 56.87 -27.73 -6.60
N GLU A 34 58.02 -27.36 -7.16
CA GLU A 34 58.28 -27.04 -8.55
C GLU A 34 58.74 -28.32 -9.27
N GLN A 35 58.10 -28.70 -10.38
CA GLN A 35 58.70 -29.63 -11.34
C GLN A 35 58.52 -29.13 -12.77
N ARG A 36 59.67 -28.89 -13.40
CA ARG A 36 59.87 -28.60 -14.82
C ARG A 36 59.47 -29.80 -15.67
N ASN A 37 58.83 -29.55 -16.80
CA ASN A 37 59.10 -30.34 -18.00
C ASN A 37 59.04 -29.47 -19.26
N ARG A 38 60.18 -29.38 -19.96
CA ARG A 38 60.34 -28.66 -21.23
C ARG A 38 60.08 -29.62 -22.37
N ARG A 39 59.25 -29.24 -23.36
CA ARG A 39 59.46 -29.61 -24.78
C ARG A 39 59.03 -28.50 -25.74
N ALA A 40 60.06 -27.99 -26.41
CA ALA A 40 60.20 -27.11 -27.58
C ALA A 40 58.99 -26.87 -28.49
N TRP A 41 58.68 -25.60 -28.77
CA TRP A 41 58.02 -25.14 -30.00
C TRP A 41 58.72 -23.90 -30.61
N LYS A 42 58.66 -23.86 -31.94
CA LYS A 42 59.38 -23.17 -33.04
C LYS A 42 59.40 -21.62 -33.08
N PRO A 43 60.20 -20.99 -33.99
CA PRO A 43 60.56 -19.56 -33.92
C PRO A 43 59.44 -18.59 -34.32
N ILE A 44 59.57 -17.37 -33.80
CA ILE A 44 58.68 -16.22 -33.97
C ILE A 44 58.79 -15.67 -35.41
N PRO A 45 57.68 -15.52 -36.16
CA PRO A 45 57.67 -14.77 -37.42
C PRO A 45 57.56 -13.25 -37.18
N PRO A 46 58.05 -12.40 -38.09
CA PRO A 46 58.06 -10.95 -37.91
C PRO A 46 56.64 -10.36 -37.95
N TRP A 47 56.45 -9.29 -37.19
CA TRP A 47 55.21 -8.54 -37.06
C TRP A 47 54.74 -8.01 -38.43
N PRO A 48 53.49 -8.26 -38.87
CA PRO A 48 52.98 -7.63 -40.08
C PRO A 48 52.54 -6.18 -39.82
N ASP A 49 52.73 -5.39 -40.87
CA ASP A 49 52.48 -3.96 -41.05
C ASP A 49 51.21 -3.39 -40.37
N LEU A 50 51.40 -2.23 -39.72
CA LEU A 50 50.41 -1.46 -38.94
C LEU A 50 49.35 -0.73 -39.80
N ARG A 51 48.94 -1.29 -40.94
CA ARG A 51 48.04 -0.65 -41.91
C ARG A 51 46.76 -1.42 -42.24
N PHE A 52 46.43 -2.48 -41.50
CA PHE A 52 45.21 -3.28 -41.72
C PHE A 52 44.33 -3.48 -40.47
N LEU A 53 44.49 -2.67 -39.42
CA LEU A 53 43.64 -2.72 -38.22
C LEU A 53 42.57 -1.63 -38.21
N ARG A 54 41.83 -1.46 -39.32
CA ARG A 54 40.72 -0.48 -39.38
C ARG A 54 39.37 -1.06 -39.82
N TRP A 55 39.30 -2.37 -40.08
CA TRP A 55 38.06 -3.04 -40.53
C TRP A 55 37.73 -4.34 -39.76
N LEU A 56 38.31 -4.55 -38.57
CA LEU A 56 37.96 -5.63 -37.64
C LEU A 56 37.68 -5.13 -36.21
N LEU A 57 37.31 -3.85 -36.09
CA LEU A 57 36.77 -3.22 -34.88
C LEU A 57 35.33 -2.71 -35.10
N LEU A 58 34.63 -3.30 -36.07
CA LEU A 58 33.22 -3.01 -36.39
C LEU A 58 32.31 -4.26 -36.31
N ALA A 59 32.81 -5.38 -35.77
CA ALA A 59 32.03 -6.62 -35.61
C ALA A 59 31.88 -7.09 -34.16
N PHE A 60 32.32 -6.28 -33.18
CA PHE A 60 32.15 -6.53 -31.74
C PHE A 60 31.66 -5.29 -30.98
N LEU A 61 30.99 -4.36 -31.66
CA LEU A 61 29.97 -3.54 -31.02
C LEU A 61 28.72 -4.42 -30.94
N GLY A 62 28.75 -5.34 -29.98
CA GLY A 62 27.58 -6.10 -29.61
C GLY A 62 26.44 -5.12 -29.41
N LEU A 63 25.38 -5.33 -30.19
CA LEU A 63 24.06 -4.79 -29.94
C LEU A 63 23.67 -5.21 -28.52
N SER A 64 24.10 -4.45 -27.51
CA SER A 64 23.33 -4.30 -26.29
C SER A 64 22.12 -3.49 -26.69
N TRP A 65 21.18 -4.14 -27.37
CA TRP A 65 19.79 -3.74 -27.26
C TRP A 65 19.57 -3.67 -25.74
N PRO A 66 19.21 -2.53 -25.15
CA PRO A 66 18.56 -2.63 -23.87
C PRO A 66 17.36 -3.50 -24.19
N ALA A 67 17.34 -4.74 -23.70
CA ALA A 67 16.09 -5.41 -23.51
C ALA A 67 15.31 -4.41 -22.69
N ALA A 68 14.39 -3.68 -23.33
CA ALA A 68 13.32 -3.03 -22.62
C ALA A 68 12.68 -4.22 -21.92
N ALA A 69 13.07 -4.43 -20.66
CA ALA A 69 12.31 -5.26 -19.79
C ALA A 69 10.94 -4.61 -19.86
N SER A 70 10.00 -5.25 -20.58
CA SER A 70 8.59 -4.99 -20.39
C SER A 70 8.44 -5.03 -18.88
N LEU A 71 8.24 -3.85 -18.28
CA LEU A 71 7.96 -3.78 -16.88
C LEU A 71 6.61 -4.46 -16.79
N ALA A 72 6.65 -5.74 -16.42
CA ALA A 72 5.44 -6.52 -16.21
C ALA A 72 4.49 -5.65 -15.37
N GLN A 73 3.22 -5.60 -15.77
CA GLN A 73 2.17 -4.83 -15.09
C GLN A 73 2.39 -4.89 -13.57
N PRO A 74 2.46 -3.73 -12.88
CA PRO A 74 2.92 -3.69 -11.49
C PRO A 74 2.04 -4.51 -10.56
N PHE A 75 0.74 -4.65 -10.87
CA PHE A 75 -0.23 -5.39 -10.08
C PHE A 75 -0.82 -6.56 -10.86
N ARG A 76 -0.67 -7.77 -10.33
CA ARG A 76 -1.36 -8.99 -10.80
C ARG A 76 -2.70 -9.13 -10.08
N PHE A 77 -3.66 -9.77 -10.75
CA PHE A 77 -4.90 -10.17 -10.09
C PHE A 77 -4.58 -11.07 -8.86
N PRO A 78 -5.26 -10.87 -7.73
CA PRO A 78 -5.00 -11.62 -6.50
C PRO A 78 -5.64 -13.02 -6.50
N THR A 79 -6.33 -13.40 -7.58
CA THR A 79 -6.97 -14.70 -7.78
C THR A 79 -6.88 -15.09 -9.26
N ALA A 80 -7.31 -16.32 -9.59
CA ALA A 80 -7.45 -16.77 -10.97
C ALA A 80 -8.66 -16.16 -11.71
N ASN A 81 -9.59 -15.51 -10.99
CA ASN A 81 -10.76 -14.89 -11.61
C ASN A 81 -10.35 -13.61 -12.33
N ARG A 82 -10.50 -13.59 -13.66
CA ARG A 82 -10.16 -12.45 -14.53
C ARG A 82 -11.38 -11.92 -15.31
N GLU A 83 -12.59 -12.29 -14.90
CA GLU A 83 -13.83 -11.91 -15.58
C GLU A 83 -13.99 -10.38 -15.69
N LEU A 84 -13.34 -9.60 -14.82
CA LEU A 84 -13.30 -8.14 -14.92
C LEU A 84 -12.79 -7.63 -16.29
N LEU A 85 -11.91 -8.38 -16.97
CA LEU A 85 -11.35 -7.97 -18.26
C LEU A 85 -12.32 -8.22 -19.42
N ASN A 86 -13.41 -8.94 -19.20
CA ASN A 86 -14.40 -9.29 -20.20
C ASN A 86 -15.63 -8.39 -20.02
N SER A 87 -15.87 -7.45 -20.95
CA SER A 87 -17.03 -6.55 -20.90
C SER A 87 -18.35 -7.30 -20.66
N GLY A 88 -19.14 -6.87 -19.69
CA GLY A 88 -20.44 -7.49 -19.34
C GLY A 88 -20.33 -8.74 -18.46
N SER A 89 -19.15 -9.04 -17.91
CA SER A 89 -18.89 -10.21 -17.08
C SER A 89 -18.66 -9.87 -15.60
N GLU A 90 -18.90 -8.62 -15.21
CA GLU A 90 -18.61 -8.08 -13.88
C GLU A 90 -19.35 -8.83 -12.77
N GLU A 91 -20.56 -9.34 -13.03
CA GLU A 91 -21.31 -10.15 -12.05
C GLU A 91 -20.61 -11.49 -11.71
N ARG A 92 -19.85 -12.04 -12.67
CA ARG A 92 -19.02 -13.24 -12.46
C ARG A 92 -17.70 -12.91 -11.76
N PHE A 93 -17.36 -11.63 -11.66
CA PHE A 93 -16.18 -11.15 -10.94
C PHE A 93 -16.51 -10.70 -9.51
N PHE A 94 -17.56 -9.89 -9.32
CA PHE A 94 -17.90 -9.31 -8.03
C PHE A 94 -18.89 -10.14 -7.21
N VAL A 95 -18.82 -10.00 -5.88
CA VAL A 95 -19.77 -10.57 -4.93
C VAL A 95 -20.45 -9.46 -4.13
N GLY A 96 -21.78 -9.39 -4.23
CA GLY A 96 -22.57 -8.43 -3.46
C GLY A 96 -22.75 -8.79 -1.98
N THR A 97 -23.12 -7.79 -1.19
CA THR A 97 -23.57 -7.98 0.19
C THR A 97 -24.93 -8.68 0.25
N VAL A 98 -25.33 -9.19 1.43
CA VAL A 98 -26.58 -9.95 1.60
C VAL A 98 -27.77 -9.15 1.08
N GLY A 99 -28.55 -9.73 0.16
CA GLY A 99 -29.77 -9.12 -0.36
C GLY A 99 -29.55 -7.87 -1.21
N LYS A 100 -28.31 -7.62 -1.67
CA LYS A 100 -27.96 -6.48 -2.54
C LYS A 100 -27.37 -6.97 -3.86
N PRO A 101 -27.42 -6.15 -4.93
CA PRO A 101 -26.84 -6.50 -6.22
C PRO A 101 -25.32 -6.75 -6.14
N TRP A 102 -24.77 -7.43 -7.16
CA TRP A 102 -23.33 -7.70 -7.27
C TRP A 102 -22.47 -6.43 -7.23
N THR A 103 -23.03 -5.30 -7.68
CA THR A 103 -22.35 -3.99 -7.67
C THR A 103 -21.97 -3.53 -6.26
N SER A 104 -22.65 -4.02 -5.21
CA SER A 104 -22.30 -3.70 -3.82
C SER A 104 -20.97 -4.30 -3.33
N GLY A 105 -20.34 -5.16 -4.14
CA GLY A 105 -18.98 -5.66 -3.96
C GLY A 105 -17.90 -4.87 -4.71
N MET A 106 -18.27 -3.83 -5.45
CA MET A 106 -17.31 -2.93 -6.12
C MET A 106 -16.71 -1.92 -5.12
N PHE A 107 -15.62 -1.26 -5.50
CA PHE A 107 -15.08 -0.14 -4.72
C PHE A 107 -16.00 1.08 -4.78
N GLY A 108 -16.04 1.88 -3.71
CA GLY A 108 -16.69 3.19 -3.71
C GLY A 108 -18.05 3.23 -3.00
N CYS A 109 -18.87 4.22 -3.35
CA CYS A 109 -20.19 4.42 -2.77
C CYS A 109 -21.23 3.42 -3.33
N VAL A 110 -21.08 2.14 -2.98
CA VAL A 110 -21.89 1.06 -3.56
C VAL A 110 -22.71 0.26 -2.55
N ARG A 111 -22.59 0.60 -1.25
CA ARG A 111 -23.34 -0.04 -0.18
C ARG A 111 -24.35 0.92 0.42
N THR A 112 -25.41 0.37 1.03
CA THR A 112 -26.49 1.15 1.67
C THR A 112 -26.99 2.27 0.77
N ASP A 113 -27.36 1.89 -0.46
CA ASP A 113 -27.92 2.77 -1.49
C ASP A 113 -27.02 3.99 -1.79
N GLY A 114 -25.70 3.75 -1.78
CA GLY A 114 -24.66 4.73 -2.07
C GLY A 114 -24.16 5.51 -0.85
N GLN A 115 -24.70 5.28 0.34
CA GLN A 115 -24.33 6.02 1.55
C GLN A 115 -23.16 5.42 2.32
N GLN A 116 -22.78 4.18 2.00
CA GLN A 116 -21.68 3.48 2.65
C GLN A 116 -20.57 3.18 1.63
N PHE A 117 -19.36 3.59 2.00
CA PHE A 117 -18.15 3.34 1.23
C PHE A 117 -17.73 1.88 1.36
N HIS A 118 -17.19 1.34 0.28
CA HIS A 118 -16.50 0.07 0.26
C HIS A 118 -15.05 0.29 -0.17
N GLU A 119 -14.12 -0.05 0.72
CA GLU A 119 -12.69 0.26 0.66
C GLU A 119 -11.92 -0.56 -0.38
N GLY A 120 -12.54 -1.62 -0.91
CA GLY A 120 -11.93 -2.56 -1.83
C GLY A 120 -12.91 -3.17 -2.83
N ILE A 121 -12.53 -4.32 -3.36
CA ILE A 121 -13.36 -5.14 -4.26
C ILE A 121 -13.52 -6.55 -3.71
N ASP A 122 -14.73 -7.09 -3.84
CA ASP A 122 -15.08 -8.43 -3.37
C ASP A 122 -15.04 -9.41 -4.55
N ILE A 123 -13.94 -10.16 -4.69
CA ILE A 123 -13.66 -11.00 -5.87
C ILE A 123 -14.18 -12.43 -5.64
N ARG A 124 -15.05 -12.89 -6.54
CA ARG A 124 -15.74 -14.18 -6.50
C ARG A 124 -14.79 -15.37 -6.67
N CYS A 125 -15.02 -16.41 -5.88
CA CYS A 125 -14.37 -17.72 -6.03
C CYS A 125 -14.73 -18.41 -7.36
N LEU A 126 -13.81 -19.17 -7.93
CA LEU A 126 -14.06 -20.06 -9.06
C LEU A 126 -14.22 -21.52 -8.63
N GLN A 127 -13.68 -21.91 -7.48
CA GLN A 127 -13.56 -23.29 -7.07
C GLN A 127 -14.10 -23.52 -5.67
N ARG A 128 -14.72 -24.69 -5.45
CA ARG A 128 -15.26 -25.09 -4.16
C ARG A 128 -14.95 -26.56 -3.88
N ASP A 129 -14.79 -26.90 -2.60
CA ASP A 129 -14.72 -28.29 -2.15
C ASP A 129 -16.12 -28.94 -2.07
N ARG A 130 -16.17 -30.21 -1.64
CA ARG A 130 -17.41 -30.98 -1.50
C ARG A 130 -18.36 -30.41 -0.43
N GLN A 131 -17.85 -29.59 0.49
CA GLN A 131 -18.63 -28.89 1.50
C GLN A 131 -19.10 -27.52 1.01
N GLY A 132 -18.74 -27.11 -0.20
CA GLY A 132 -19.10 -25.83 -0.80
C GLY A 132 -18.24 -24.66 -0.31
N GLU A 133 -17.13 -24.90 0.41
CA GLU A 133 -16.21 -23.84 0.83
C GLU A 133 -15.25 -23.49 -0.32
N PRO A 134 -14.87 -22.21 -0.49
CA PRO A 134 -13.97 -21.80 -1.57
C PRO A 134 -12.58 -22.42 -1.41
N THR A 135 -11.94 -22.79 -2.51
CA THR A 135 -10.58 -23.38 -2.51
C THR A 135 -9.58 -22.56 -3.30
N ASP A 136 -10.00 -21.45 -3.89
CA ASP A 136 -9.15 -20.58 -4.70
C ASP A 136 -7.89 -20.13 -3.93
N PRO A 137 -6.70 -20.26 -4.52
CA PRO A 137 -5.51 -19.64 -3.97
C PRO A 137 -5.62 -18.11 -4.09
N VAL A 138 -5.24 -17.42 -3.02
CA VAL A 138 -5.07 -15.97 -3.01
C VAL A 138 -3.58 -15.68 -3.21
N LEU A 139 -3.27 -14.80 -4.15
CA LEU A 139 -1.93 -14.53 -4.65
C LEU A 139 -1.49 -13.11 -4.29
N ALA A 140 -0.19 -12.94 -3.99
CA ALA A 140 0.38 -11.60 -3.84
C ALA A 140 0.27 -10.84 -5.19
N THR A 141 -0.25 -9.61 -5.14
CA THR A 141 -0.52 -8.80 -6.33
C THR A 141 0.79 -8.30 -6.95
N ALA A 142 1.75 -7.95 -6.11
CA ALA A 142 3.05 -7.42 -6.50
C ALA A 142 4.13 -7.96 -5.56
N ASN A 143 5.40 -7.80 -5.95
CA ASN A 143 6.52 -8.03 -5.04
C ASN A 143 6.37 -7.11 -3.82
N GLY A 144 6.66 -7.62 -2.63
CA GLY A 144 6.45 -6.82 -1.42
C GLY A 144 6.97 -7.46 -0.15
N THR A 145 6.70 -6.79 0.95
CA THR A 145 6.98 -7.27 2.31
C THR A 145 5.68 -7.35 3.08
N VAL A 146 5.40 -8.49 3.68
CA VAL A 146 4.26 -8.66 4.58
C VAL A 146 4.50 -7.75 5.78
N VAL A 147 3.59 -6.82 6.05
CA VAL A 147 3.72 -5.87 7.17
C VAL A 147 2.77 -6.19 8.31
N TYR A 148 1.72 -6.96 8.04
CA TYR A 148 0.75 -7.35 9.05
C TYR A 148 -0.01 -8.61 8.67
N VAL A 149 -0.35 -9.41 9.68
CA VAL A 149 -1.21 -10.59 9.54
C VAL A 149 -2.14 -10.67 10.76
N ASN A 150 -3.45 -10.85 10.51
CA ASN A 150 -4.40 -11.24 11.54
C ASN A 150 -4.85 -12.69 11.34
N HIS A 151 -4.41 -13.60 12.22
CA HIS A 151 -4.88 -14.99 12.23
C HIS A 151 -6.21 -15.18 12.97
N LYS A 152 -6.64 -14.19 13.76
CA LYS A 152 -7.80 -14.29 14.67
C LYS A 152 -9.02 -13.62 14.03
N PRO A 153 -9.91 -14.37 13.35
CA PRO A 153 -11.01 -13.77 12.60
C PRO A 153 -11.98 -12.97 13.48
N GLY A 154 -12.12 -13.31 14.76
CA GLY A 154 -13.00 -12.59 15.69
C GLY A 154 -12.57 -11.15 16.01
N LEU A 155 -11.33 -10.75 15.70
CA LEU A 155 -10.81 -9.42 16.01
C LEU A 155 -11.13 -8.37 14.94
N SER A 156 -11.65 -8.76 13.77
CA SER A 156 -11.84 -7.84 12.66
C SER A 156 -13.04 -8.20 11.78
N ASN A 157 -13.70 -7.19 11.22
CA ASN A 157 -14.71 -7.39 10.18
C ASN A 157 -14.10 -7.99 8.90
N TYR A 158 -12.82 -7.71 8.61
CA TYR A 158 -12.02 -8.38 7.59
C TYR A 158 -11.79 -9.88 7.88
N GLY A 159 -12.06 -10.36 9.09
CA GLY A 159 -11.75 -11.73 9.48
C GLY A 159 -10.24 -11.96 9.54
N ARG A 160 -9.77 -13.05 8.94
CA ARG A 160 -8.34 -13.25 8.72
C ARG A 160 -7.90 -12.40 7.54
N TYR A 161 -6.83 -11.62 7.72
CA TYR A 161 -6.33 -10.77 6.65
C TYR A 161 -4.82 -10.56 6.72
N ILE A 162 -4.27 -10.20 5.57
CA ILE A 162 -2.85 -9.89 5.35
C ILE A 162 -2.76 -8.46 4.83
N VAL A 163 -1.76 -7.70 5.28
CA VAL A 163 -1.35 -6.44 4.64
C VAL A 163 0.07 -6.59 4.10
N ILE A 164 0.27 -6.23 2.84
CA ILE A 164 1.58 -6.29 2.17
C ILE A 164 1.93 -4.90 1.67
N GLN A 165 3.13 -4.44 2.02
CA GLN A 165 3.72 -3.21 1.51
C GLN A 165 4.47 -3.50 0.21
N HIS A 166 4.26 -2.65 -0.78
CA HIS A 166 4.87 -2.69 -2.10
C HIS A 166 5.59 -1.36 -2.38
N LEU A 167 6.63 -1.43 -3.20
CA LEU A 167 7.26 -0.25 -3.78
C LEU A 167 7.10 -0.33 -5.30
N VAL A 168 6.29 0.55 -5.86
CA VAL A 168 5.94 0.60 -7.28
C VAL A 168 6.23 2.01 -7.77
N GLU A 169 7.13 2.19 -8.74
CA GLU A 169 7.54 3.53 -9.23
C GLU A 169 8.05 4.47 -8.11
N GLY A 170 8.65 3.90 -7.06
CA GLY A 170 9.06 4.66 -5.86
C GLY A 170 7.90 5.09 -4.95
N LEU A 171 6.66 4.77 -5.29
CA LEU A 171 5.49 4.94 -4.45
C LEU A 171 5.26 3.72 -3.56
N GLU A 172 4.91 4.00 -2.31
CA GLU A 172 4.63 3.00 -1.31
C GLU A 172 3.13 2.66 -1.27
N ILE A 173 2.78 1.46 -1.72
CA ILE A 173 1.40 0.98 -1.86
C ILE A 173 1.17 -0.20 -0.93
N TYR A 174 -0.02 -0.27 -0.34
CA TYR A 174 -0.40 -1.34 0.57
C TYR A 174 -1.55 -2.14 -0.02
N SER A 175 -1.40 -3.46 -0.11
CA SER A 175 -2.51 -4.34 -0.46
C SER A 175 -3.09 -5.02 0.79
N VAL A 176 -4.41 -5.16 0.82
CA VAL A 176 -5.13 -5.92 1.86
C VAL A 176 -5.79 -7.13 1.22
N TYR A 177 -5.68 -8.28 1.86
CA TYR A 177 -6.34 -9.53 1.47
C TYR A 177 -7.14 -10.04 2.65
N ALA A 178 -8.47 -10.02 2.56
CA ALA A 178 -9.34 -10.31 3.69
C ALA A 178 -10.31 -11.48 3.44
N HIS A 179 -11.04 -11.82 4.48
CA HIS A 179 -11.97 -12.95 4.57
C HIS A 179 -11.31 -14.32 4.39
N LEU A 180 -10.01 -14.42 4.61
CA LEU A 180 -9.21 -15.60 4.30
C LEU A 180 -9.65 -16.81 5.14
N ARG A 181 -9.60 -18.00 4.53
CA ARG A 181 -9.82 -19.26 5.25
C ARG A 181 -8.56 -19.62 6.03
N GLU A 182 -7.44 -19.61 5.33
CA GLU A 182 -6.12 -20.02 5.81
C GLU A 182 -5.07 -19.08 5.22
N ILE A 183 -4.06 -18.74 6.02
CA ILE A 183 -2.90 -17.96 5.60
C ILE A 183 -1.72 -18.92 5.48
N ALA A 184 -0.96 -18.82 4.39
CA ALA A 184 0.17 -19.73 4.17
C ALA A 184 1.23 -19.58 5.29
N PRO A 185 1.82 -20.67 5.81
CA PRO A 185 2.74 -20.61 6.95
C PRO A 185 3.99 -19.73 6.75
N ALA A 186 4.39 -19.48 5.50
CA ALA A 186 5.53 -18.62 5.18
C ALA A 186 5.18 -17.12 5.17
N VAL A 187 3.89 -16.77 5.28
CA VAL A 187 3.39 -15.39 5.25
C VAL A 187 3.32 -14.86 6.68
N GLU A 188 4.38 -14.18 7.07
CA GLU A 188 4.54 -13.59 8.40
C GLU A 188 5.10 -12.16 8.27
N PRO A 189 4.80 -11.25 9.22
CA PRO A 189 5.37 -9.90 9.21
C PRO A 189 6.90 -9.89 9.03
N GLY A 190 7.38 -9.03 8.14
CA GLY A 190 8.79 -8.90 7.74
C GLY A 190 9.23 -9.86 6.63
N LYS A 191 8.41 -10.82 6.19
CA LYS A 191 8.75 -11.74 5.09
C LYS A 191 8.48 -11.10 3.73
N LYS A 192 9.38 -11.36 2.77
CA LYS A 192 9.21 -10.95 1.38
C LYS A 192 8.30 -11.93 0.65
N VAL A 193 7.47 -11.39 -0.25
CA VAL A 193 6.65 -12.17 -1.18
C VAL A 193 6.93 -11.73 -2.62
N GLN A 194 6.80 -12.67 -3.55
CA GLN A 194 6.89 -12.41 -4.98
C GLN A 194 5.49 -12.25 -5.58
N ALA A 195 5.36 -11.40 -6.60
CA ALA A 195 4.12 -11.26 -7.36
C ALA A 195 3.66 -12.62 -7.91
N GLY A 196 2.39 -12.96 -7.68
CA GLY A 196 1.80 -14.24 -8.06
C GLY A 196 2.08 -15.40 -7.12
N ALA A 197 2.88 -15.22 -6.06
CA ALA A 197 3.08 -16.27 -5.06
C ALA A 197 1.79 -16.52 -4.26
N PRO A 198 1.41 -17.78 -4.00
CA PRO A 198 0.30 -18.09 -3.11
C PRO A 198 0.60 -17.62 -1.68
N ILE A 199 -0.30 -16.82 -1.12
CA ILE A 199 -0.17 -16.25 0.23
C ILE A 199 -1.27 -16.74 1.18
N ALA A 200 -2.39 -17.20 0.65
CA ALA A 200 -3.53 -17.66 1.43
C ALA A 200 -4.48 -18.51 0.59
N VAL A 201 -5.50 -19.04 1.24
CA VAL A 201 -6.67 -19.63 0.60
C VAL A 201 -7.88 -18.76 0.88
N MET A 202 -8.66 -18.49 -0.17
CA MET A 202 -9.90 -17.72 -0.08
C MET A 202 -10.82 -18.34 0.97
N GLY A 203 -11.62 -17.49 1.62
CA GLY A 203 -12.56 -17.94 2.64
C GLY A 203 -13.80 -17.08 2.72
N ARG A 204 -14.35 -17.06 3.92
CA ARG A 204 -15.54 -16.29 4.29
C ARG A 204 -15.48 -15.88 5.77
N SER A 205 -14.26 -15.70 6.30
CA SER A 205 -14.05 -15.37 7.71
C SER A 205 -14.38 -13.90 7.98
N THR A 206 -15.05 -13.63 9.10
CA THR A 206 -15.44 -12.28 9.53
C THR A 206 -15.89 -12.35 10.99
N ASN A 207 -15.86 -11.23 11.71
CA ASN A 207 -16.48 -11.11 13.04
C ASN A 207 -17.89 -10.49 13.01
N THR A 208 -18.42 -10.19 11.82
CA THR A 208 -19.77 -9.64 11.67
C THR A 208 -20.83 -10.69 12.04
N ARG A 209 -21.93 -10.25 12.69
CA ARG A 209 -23.00 -11.15 13.15
C ARG A 209 -23.66 -11.91 12.00
N GLN A 210 -23.80 -11.26 10.86
CA GLN A 210 -24.43 -11.81 9.66
C GLN A 210 -23.56 -12.89 8.99
N GLY A 211 -22.25 -12.85 9.21
CA GLY A 211 -21.29 -13.72 8.55
C GLY A 211 -21.27 -13.55 7.03
N ILE A 212 -20.40 -14.34 6.39
CA ILE A 212 -20.37 -14.49 4.93
C ILE A 212 -20.82 -15.93 4.62
N SER A 213 -21.86 -16.06 3.80
CA SER A 213 -22.39 -17.37 3.40
C SER A 213 -21.43 -18.04 2.40
N LYS A 214 -21.61 -19.33 2.15
CA LYS A 214 -20.76 -20.05 1.19
C LYS A 214 -20.87 -19.43 -0.19
N GLU A 215 -22.09 -19.16 -0.65
CA GLU A 215 -22.41 -18.59 -1.97
C GLU A 215 -21.75 -17.22 -2.18
N ARG A 216 -21.59 -16.46 -1.09
CA ARG A 216 -20.93 -15.15 -1.07
C ARG A 216 -19.47 -15.21 -0.66
N ALA A 217 -18.85 -16.37 -0.56
CA ALA A 217 -17.43 -16.44 -0.23
C ALA A 217 -16.60 -15.73 -1.33
N HIS A 218 -15.66 -14.89 -0.90
CA HIS A 218 -14.85 -14.02 -1.75
C HIS A 218 -13.54 -13.70 -1.04
N VAL A 219 -12.58 -13.17 -1.79
CA VAL A 219 -11.50 -12.38 -1.20
C VAL A 219 -11.90 -10.91 -1.30
N HIS A 220 -11.86 -10.21 -0.18
CA HIS A 220 -11.92 -8.75 -0.19
C HIS A 220 -10.50 -8.24 -0.42
N PHE A 221 -10.31 -7.47 -1.49
CA PHE A 221 -9.00 -6.99 -1.94
C PHE A 221 -8.96 -5.48 -2.05
N GLU A 222 -7.92 -4.87 -1.48
CA GLU A 222 -7.70 -3.42 -1.52
C GLU A 222 -6.31 -3.07 -2.07
N LEU A 223 -6.19 -1.87 -2.63
CA LEU A 223 -4.93 -1.17 -2.86
C LEU A 223 -5.02 0.20 -2.19
N ASN A 224 -4.05 0.54 -1.36
CA ASN A 224 -4.15 1.65 -0.42
C ASN A 224 -2.88 2.50 -0.37
N LEU A 225 -3.06 3.77 -0.01
CA LEU A 225 -2.01 4.59 0.60
C LEU A 225 -2.17 4.62 2.13
N LEU A 226 -1.06 4.72 2.86
CA LEU A 226 -1.04 4.81 4.31
C LEU A 226 -1.14 6.28 4.74
N LEU A 227 -2.15 6.63 5.53
CA LEU A 227 -2.35 8.01 5.97
C LEU A 227 -1.25 8.47 6.93
N ASN A 228 -0.99 7.72 7.99
CA ASN A 228 -0.05 8.14 9.01
C ASN A 228 0.57 6.96 9.77
N GLU A 229 1.90 6.89 9.82
CA GLU A 229 2.65 5.90 10.61
C GLU A 229 2.43 6.02 12.13
N ARG A 230 1.96 7.18 12.60
CA ARG A 230 1.63 7.45 14.00
C ARG A 230 0.14 7.26 14.31
N PHE A 231 -0.60 6.56 13.45
CA PHE A 231 -2.04 6.32 13.59
C PHE A 231 -2.44 5.83 14.98
N GLU A 232 -1.67 4.92 15.56
CA GLU A 232 -2.01 4.37 16.87
C GLU A 232 -1.99 5.44 17.98
N ALA A 233 -1.00 6.32 17.96
CA ALA A 233 -0.91 7.44 18.90
C ALA A 233 -2.02 8.48 18.64
N TRP A 234 -2.30 8.78 17.37
CA TRP A 234 -3.42 9.65 17.00
C TRP A 234 -4.76 9.07 17.48
N ARG A 235 -4.99 7.77 17.27
CA ARG A 235 -6.23 7.08 17.61
C ARG A 235 -6.42 7.05 19.12
N GLN A 236 -5.41 6.72 19.91
CA GLN A 236 -5.49 6.76 21.38
C GLN A 236 -5.88 8.15 21.90
N LYS A 237 -5.37 9.22 21.27
CA LYS A 237 -5.71 10.59 21.63
C LYS A 237 -7.15 10.98 21.25
N ASN A 238 -7.60 10.60 20.06
CA ASN A 238 -8.86 11.11 19.49
C ASN A 238 -10.06 10.17 19.65
N LEU A 239 -9.82 8.87 19.88
CA LEU A 239 -10.80 7.79 19.96
C LEU A 239 -10.43 6.81 21.09
N PRO A 240 -10.26 7.27 22.35
CA PRO A 240 -9.76 6.44 23.45
C PRO A 240 -10.64 5.23 23.76
N ASP A 241 -11.95 5.34 23.54
CA ASP A 241 -12.92 4.30 23.86
C ASP A 241 -13.07 3.24 22.75
N GLN A 242 -12.47 3.48 21.58
CA GLN A 242 -12.56 2.53 20.46
C GLN A 242 -11.40 1.55 20.53
N ARG A 243 -11.71 0.25 20.58
CA ARG A 243 -10.72 -0.83 20.54
C ARG A 243 -9.98 -0.86 19.19
N ASN A 244 -8.67 -1.13 19.22
CA ASN A 244 -7.87 -1.37 18.03
C ASN A 244 -6.90 -2.53 18.29
N ASP A 245 -7.19 -3.69 17.72
CA ASP A 245 -6.31 -4.87 17.82
C ASP A 245 -5.28 -4.92 16.68
N HIS A 246 -5.16 -3.86 15.88
CA HIS A 246 -4.43 -3.87 14.60
C HIS A 246 -3.32 -2.81 14.52
N GLY A 247 -3.17 -1.97 15.55
CA GLY A 247 -2.19 -0.88 15.57
C GLY A 247 -2.33 0.03 14.34
N GLN A 248 -1.21 0.32 13.68
CA GLN A 248 -1.17 1.16 12.48
C GLN A 248 -1.83 0.52 11.23
N TRP A 249 -2.12 -0.78 11.26
CA TRP A 249 -2.69 -1.53 10.13
C TRP A 249 -4.21 -1.64 10.20
N ASN A 250 -4.83 -0.81 11.03
CA ASN A 250 -6.26 -0.63 11.05
C ASN A 250 -6.74 -0.04 9.70
N GLY A 251 -7.86 -0.53 9.16
CA GLY A 251 -8.42 -0.06 7.89
C GLY A 251 -8.70 1.45 7.87
N HIS A 252 -8.94 2.10 9.01
CA HIS A 252 -9.08 3.55 9.06
C HIS A 252 -7.81 4.33 8.70
N ASN A 253 -6.62 3.70 8.76
CA ASN A 253 -5.34 4.29 8.36
C ASN A 253 -4.97 4.01 6.90
N LEU A 254 -5.69 3.13 6.23
CA LEU A 254 -5.50 2.75 4.83
C LEU A 254 -6.55 3.47 4.00
N ARG A 255 -6.14 4.19 2.95
CA ARG A 255 -7.05 4.87 2.04
C ARG A 255 -7.01 4.24 0.67
N GLY A 256 -8.14 3.65 0.31
CA GLY A 256 -8.29 2.84 -0.88
C GLY A 256 -8.26 3.64 -2.17
N ILE A 257 -7.73 2.97 -3.17
CA ILE A 257 -7.72 3.30 -4.59
C ILE A 257 -8.48 2.17 -5.28
N ASP A 258 -9.35 2.49 -6.24
CA ASP A 258 -10.15 1.46 -6.92
C ASP A 258 -9.26 0.45 -7.68
N PRO A 259 -9.08 -0.80 -7.19
CA PRO A 259 -8.19 -1.76 -7.83
C PRO A 259 -8.72 -2.19 -9.20
N ARG A 260 -10.04 -2.10 -9.43
CA ARG A 260 -10.68 -2.39 -10.71
C ARG A 260 -10.13 -1.48 -11.80
N LEU A 261 -10.07 -0.18 -11.52
CA LEU A 261 -9.57 0.81 -12.48
C LEU A 261 -8.10 0.62 -12.78
N ILE A 262 -7.29 0.24 -11.79
CA ILE A 262 -5.88 -0.10 -11.99
C ILE A 262 -5.73 -1.32 -12.91
N PHE A 263 -6.47 -2.41 -12.65
CA PHE A 263 -6.39 -3.60 -13.50
C PHE A 263 -6.82 -3.33 -14.94
N LEU A 264 -7.89 -2.55 -15.14
CA LEU A 264 -8.36 -2.17 -16.47
C LEU A 264 -7.37 -1.24 -17.18
N ALA A 265 -6.82 -0.24 -16.49
CA ALA A 265 -5.83 0.68 -17.04
C ALA A 265 -4.55 -0.06 -17.44
N GLN A 266 -4.02 -0.93 -16.59
CA GLN A 266 -2.88 -1.79 -16.93
C GLN A 266 -3.15 -2.66 -18.17
N GLU A 267 -4.37 -3.21 -18.30
CA GLU A 267 -4.72 -4.04 -19.46
C GLU A 267 -4.82 -3.22 -20.73
N GLN A 268 -5.36 -2.00 -20.65
CA GLN A 268 -5.51 -1.10 -21.79
C GLN A 268 -4.17 -0.47 -22.22
N GLU A 269 -3.37 0.00 -21.27
CA GLU A 269 -2.14 0.78 -21.50
C GLU A 269 -0.89 -0.11 -21.57
N LYS A 270 -0.97 -1.36 -21.09
CA LYS A 270 0.13 -2.33 -21.07
C LYS A 270 1.37 -1.73 -20.39
N ASP A 271 2.52 -1.74 -21.07
CA ASP A 271 3.79 -1.21 -20.57
C ASP A 271 3.81 0.33 -20.44
N GLN A 272 2.75 1.03 -20.88
CA GLN A 272 2.62 2.49 -20.73
C GLN A 272 1.96 2.92 -19.42
N PHE A 273 1.33 1.98 -18.70
CA PHE A 273 0.68 2.28 -17.43
C PHE A 273 1.68 2.83 -16.42
N GLN A 274 1.33 3.96 -15.81
CA GLN A 274 2.10 4.57 -14.73
C GLN A 274 1.20 4.83 -13.53
N LEU A 275 1.50 4.18 -12.42
CA LEU A 275 0.75 4.32 -11.18
C LEU A 275 0.74 5.78 -10.69
N LEU A 276 1.88 6.46 -10.78
CA LEU A 276 1.96 7.86 -10.34
C LEU A 276 0.99 8.75 -11.12
N GLU A 277 0.90 8.57 -12.44
CA GLU A 277 -0.02 9.34 -13.28
C GLU A 277 -1.48 8.95 -13.01
N PHE A 278 -1.76 7.67 -12.81
CA PHE A 278 -3.09 7.20 -12.39
C PHE A 278 -3.56 7.87 -11.08
N LEU A 279 -2.67 7.99 -10.09
CA LEU A 279 -2.97 8.70 -8.83
C LEU A 279 -3.16 10.20 -9.04
N ARG A 280 -2.39 10.82 -9.95
CA ARG A 280 -2.49 12.27 -10.20
C ARG A 280 -3.77 12.65 -10.95
N GLN A 281 -4.41 11.69 -11.61
CA GLN A 281 -5.64 11.89 -12.40
C GLN A 281 -6.93 11.60 -11.62
N GLN A 282 -6.86 11.36 -10.31
CA GLN A 282 -8.05 11.15 -9.50
C GLN A 282 -9.02 12.35 -9.61
N LYS A 283 -10.32 12.06 -9.55
CA LYS A 283 -11.34 13.10 -9.59
C LYS A 283 -11.37 13.84 -8.25
N GLU A 284 -11.15 15.15 -8.30
CA GLU A 284 -11.23 16.01 -7.12
C GLU A 284 -12.68 16.09 -6.60
N LEU A 285 -12.86 15.78 -5.32
CA LEU A 285 -14.06 16.11 -4.56
C LEU A 285 -13.93 17.52 -3.96
N CYS A 286 -12.83 17.79 -3.28
CA CYS A 286 -12.59 19.09 -2.68
C CYS A 286 -11.10 19.38 -2.51
N ARG A 287 -10.85 20.64 -2.18
CA ARG A 287 -9.51 21.15 -1.92
C ARG A 287 -9.49 21.92 -0.62
N VAL A 288 -8.46 21.67 0.18
CA VAL A 288 -8.27 22.33 1.48
C VAL A 288 -6.88 22.95 1.57
N VAL A 289 -6.72 24.00 2.37
CA VAL A 289 -5.41 24.43 2.87
C VAL A 289 -5.20 23.82 4.24
N VAL A 290 -4.01 23.26 4.47
CA VAL A 290 -3.55 22.81 5.79
C VAL A 290 -2.27 23.56 6.15
N ARG A 291 -2.28 24.27 7.28
CA ARG A 291 -1.17 25.09 7.80
C ARG A 291 -0.16 24.31 8.63
N ASP A 292 -0.04 23.02 8.38
CA ASP A 292 1.03 22.18 8.92
C ASP A 292 2.09 22.05 7.81
N THR A 293 3.33 22.43 8.09
CA THR A 293 4.41 22.47 7.08
C THR A 293 5.29 21.21 7.09
N SER A 294 5.08 20.32 8.06
CA SER A 294 5.77 19.03 8.15
C SER A 294 4.85 18.00 8.78
N PHE A 295 4.48 16.97 8.01
CA PHE A 295 3.70 15.83 8.48
C PHE A 295 4.06 14.58 7.66
N PRO A 296 3.84 13.36 8.18
CA PRO A 296 4.36 12.11 7.59
C PRO A 296 4.04 11.90 6.11
N TRP A 297 2.83 12.25 5.68
CA TRP A 297 2.42 12.10 4.29
C TRP A 297 3.29 12.87 3.30
N LEU A 298 3.73 14.09 3.64
CA LEU A 298 4.61 14.90 2.78
C LEU A 298 5.93 14.19 2.50
N HIS A 299 6.48 13.54 3.52
CA HIS A 299 7.76 12.83 3.44
C HIS A 299 7.61 11.49 2.71
N ARG A 300 6.49 10.81 2.91
CA ARG A 300 6.20 9.50 2.31
C ARG A 300 5.84 9.57 0.84
N TYR A 301 5.05 10.56 0.44
CA TYR A 301 4.49 10.68 -0.92
C TYR A 301 4.96 11.95 -1.64
N THR A 302 6.26 12.21 -1.60
CA THR A 302 6.88 13.41 -2.22
C THR A 302 6.56 13.54 -3.71
N SER A 303 6.40 12.43 -4.44
CA SER A 303 6.03 12.42 -5.85
C SER A 303 4.61 12.95 -6.13
N LEU A 304 3.73 13.03 -5.13
CA LEU A 304 2.41 13.67 -5.24
C LEU A 304 2.44 15.18 -4.95
N ILE A 305 3.59 15.72 -4.56
CA ILE A 305 3.79 17.16 -4.36
C ILE A 305 4.09 17.82 -5.72
N ARG A 306 3.36 18.89 -6.02
CA ARG A 306 3.55 19.75 -7.18
C ARG A 306 4.44 20.93 -6.82
N ARG A 307 5.27 21.35 -7.76
CA ARG A 307 6.13 22.52 -7.59
C ARG A 307 5.30 23.80 -7.51
N ASN A 308 5.65 24.68 -6.59
CA ASN A 308 5.19 26.07 -6.57
C ASN A 308 6.41 27.00 -6.48
N PRO A 309 6.77 27.71 -7.56
CA PRO A 309 7.95 28.60 -7.58
C PRO A 309 7.94 29.73 -6.55
N ILE A 310 6.76 30.08 -6.03
CA ILE A 310 6.63 31.08 -4.95
C ILE A 310 7.08 30.45 -3.64
N ALA A 311 6.51 29.29 -3.27
CA ALA A 311 6.90 28.56 -2.08
C ALA A 311 8.35 28.04 -2.14
N ASP A 312 8.89 27.71 -3.32
CA ASP A 312 10.31 27.35 -3.50
C ASP A 312 11.25 28.48 -3.07
N ARG A 313 10.86 29.74 -3.30
CA ARG A 313 11.67 30.93 -2.98
C ARG A 313 11.44 31.45 -1.56
N GLU A 314 10.20 31.41 -1.10
CA GLU A 314 9.77 32.05 0.16
C GLU A 314 9.63 31.06 1.33
N GLY A 315 9.66 29.76 1.04
CA GLY A 315 9.32 28.69 1.99
C GLY A 315 7.83 28.36 2.00
N ALA A 316 7.52 27.08 2.24
CA ALA A 316 6.14 26.63 2.41
C ALA A 316 5.61 27.04 3.80
N ALA A 317 4.51 27.77 3.82
CA ALA A 317 3.77 28.13 5.03
C ALA A 317 2.50 27.27 5.23
N ALA A 318 2.04 26.61 4.17
CA ALA A 318 0.94 25.64 4.19
C ALA A 318 1.02 24.73 2.97
N TYR A 319 0.13 23.74 2.91
CA TYR A 319 -0.10 22.92 1.74
C TYR A 319 -1.56 23.00 1.32
N GLU A 320 -1.78 23.22 0.04
CA GLU A 320 -3.06 23.01 -0.60
C GLU A 320 -3.17 21.53 -0.99
N VAL A 321 -4.20 20.85 -0.50
CA VAL A 321 -4.38 19.40 -0.60
C VAL A 321 -5.65 19.10 -1.38
N ALA A 322 -5.52 18.39 -2.49
CA ALA A 322 -6.64 17.86 -3.28
C ALA A 322 -7.04 16.49 -2.74
N LEU A 323 -8.32 16.32 -2.42
CA LEU A 323 -8.91 15.08 -1.94
C LEU A 323 -9.92 14.55 -2.95
N ASN A 324 -9.90 13.23 -3.20
CA ASN A 324 -10.98 12.57 -3.92
C ASN A 324 -12.16 12.27 -2.98
N PHE A 325 -13.20 11.60 -3.49
CA PHE A 325 -14.42 11.34 -2.72
C PHE A 325 -14.22 10.43 -1.49
N SER A 326 -13.20 9.56 -1.48
CA SER A 326 -12.86 8.71 -0.33
C SER A 326 -11.96 9.44 0.70
N GLY A 327 -11.56 10.68 0.39
CA GLY A 327 -10.65 11.45 1.21
C GLY A 327 -9.18 11.07 1.02
N LEU A 328 -8.85 10.37 -0.08
CA LEU A 328 -7.46 10.13 -0.47
C LEU A 328 -6.82 11.43 -0.94
N PRO A 329 -5.72 11.89 -0.32
CA PRO A 329 -4.90 12.95 -0.87
C PRO A 329 -4.17 12.45 -2.10
N PHE A 330 -4.33 13.13 -3.24
CA PHE A 330 -3.71 12.69 -4.49
C PHE A 330 -2.87 13.77 -5.17
N GLN A 331 -2.93 15.00 -4.65
CA GLN A 331 -2.05 16.09 -5.07
C GLN A 331 -1.88 17.12 -3.96
N LEU A 332 -0.65 17.56 -3.70
CA LEU A 332 -0.35 18.62 -2.75
C LEU A 332 0.45 19.74 -3.42
N ILE A 333 0.14 21.00 -3.13
CA ILE A 333 0.88 22.17 -3.63
C ILE A 333 1.35 22.98 -2.41
N PRO A 334 2.66 23.20 -2.20
CA PRO A 334 3.13 24.07 -1.13
C PRO A 334 2.70 25.51 -1.42
N ARG A 335 2.31 26.27 -0.41
CA ARG A 335 1.86 27.66 -0.52
C ARG A 335 2.73 28.54 0.38
N ALA A 336 3.23 29.65 -0.14
CA ALA A 336 3.90 30.66 0.69
C ALA A 336 2.87 31.44 1.52
N SER A 337 3.34 32.14 2.56
CA SER A 337 2.46 32.87 3.49
C SER A 337 1.52 33.86 2.76
N ARG A 338 2.03 34.57 1.75
CA ARG A 338 1.24 35.54 0.97
C ARG A 338 0.17 34.93 0.07
N GLU A 339 0.22 33.63 -0.17
CA GLU A 339 -0.71 32.91 -1.04
C GLU A 339 -1.90 32.33 -0.28
N ILE A 340 -1.93 32.50 1.04
CA ILE A 340 -2.92 31.90 1.94
C ILE A 340 -3.77 33.00 2.55
N THR A 341 -5.08 32.81 2.59
CA THR A 341 -6.02 33.70 3.27
C THR A 341 -6.50 33.11 4.59
N GLY A 342 -7.07 33.93 5.47
CA GLY A 342 -7.60 33.50 6.78
C GLY A 342 -6.52 33.23 7.83
N SER A 343 -6.91 32.57 8.93
CA SER A 343 -6.00 32.14 10.01
C SER A 343 -6.20 30.68 10.44
N ALA A 344 -7.23 30.01 9.94
CA ALA A 344 -7.59 28.65 10.35
C ALA A 344 -6.50 27.64 9.97
N ARG A 345 -6.23 26.68 10.87
CA ARG A 345 -5.27 25.60 10.61
C ARG A 345 -5.66 24.78 9.37
N ILE A 346 -6.95 24.50 9.21
CA ILE A 346 -7.53 23.82 8.06
C ILE A 346 -8.63 24.72 7.48
N GLN A 347 -8.62 24.92 6.17
CA GLN A 347 -9.62 25.72 5.47
C GLN A 347 -10.06 25.04 4.17
N LEU A 348 -11.38 24.92 3.96
CA LEU A 348 -11.94 24.45 2.68
C LEU A 348 -11.84 25.56 1.62
N LEU A 349 -11.30 25.23 0.45
CA LEU A 349 -11.14 26.16 -0.67
C LEU A 349 -12.22 25.98 -1.74
N SER A 350 -12.45 24.74 -2.16
CA SER A 350 -13.37 24.40 -3.24
C SER A 350 -14.04 23.06 -2.99
N VAL A 351 -15.24 22.91 -3.56
CA VAL A 351 -16.00 21.66 -3.60
C VAL A 351 -16.49 21.45 -5.02
N ASN A 352 -16.33 20.23 -5.51
CA ASN A 352 -16.96 19.74 -6.72
C ASN A 352 -18.33 19.15 -6.36
N GLU A 353 -19.38 19.96 -6.50
CA GLU A 353 -20.75 19.56 -6.09
C GLU A 353 -21.27 18.34 -6.87
N ASP A 354 -20.92 18.23 -8.14
CA ASP A 354 -21.33 17.09 -8.98
C ASP A 354 -20.70 15.78 -8.48
N GLU A 355 -19.43 15.83 -8.09
CA GLU A 355 -18.75 14.65 -7.53
C GLU A 355 -19.33 14.30 -6.15
N GLN A 356 -19.58 15.29 -5.30
CA GLN A 356 -20.23 15.08 -3.99
C GLN A 356 -21.62 14.44 -4.13
N ALA A 357 -22.39 14.83 -5.15
CA ALA A 357 -23.70 14.25 -5.43
C ALA A 357 -23.59 12.80 -5.95
N ARG A 358 -22.57 12.50 -6.76
CA ARG A 358 -22.32 11.15 -7.29
C ARG A 358 -21.74 10.18 -6.26
N GLN A 359 -20.93 10.68 -5.34
CA GLN A 359 -20.17 9.87 -4.37
C GLN A 359 -20.38 10.38 -2.93
N PRO A 360 -21.58 10.23 -2.34
CA PRO A 360 -21.92 10.86 -1.07
C PRO A 360 -21.32 10.14 0.16
N CYS A 361 -20.91 8.89 0.02
CA CYS A 361 -20.51 8.01 1.13
C CYS A 361 -19.25 8.42 1.90
N GLY A 362 -18.44 9.33 1.38
CA GLY A 362 -17.26 9.82 2.08
C GLY A 362 -17.58 10.65 3.32
N HIS A 363 -18.79 11.25 3.36
CA HIS A 363 -19.27 12.11 4.45
C HIS A 363 -18.27 13.20 4.87
N LEU A 364 -17.40 13.66 3.95
CA LEU A 364 -16.34 14.63 4.23
C LEU A 364 -16.86 16.06 4.29
N LEU A 365 -17.94 16.33 3.57
CA LEU A 365 -18.50 17.66 3.33
C LEU A 365 -19.98 17.68 3.68
N VAL A 366 -20.46 18.84 4.11
CA VAL A 366 -21.88 19.10 4.34
C VAL A 366 -22.21 20.50 3.86
N LYS A 367 -23.39 20.68 3.26
CA LYS A 367 -23.90 22.00 2.86
C LYS A 367 -24.83 22.52 3.96
N ARG A 368 -24.45 23.61 4.63
CA ARG A 368 -25.25 24.30 5.67
C ARG A 368 -25.52 25.73 5.23
N ASN A 369 -26.79 26.16 5.26
CA ASN A 369 -27.18 27.52 4.86
C ASN A 369 -26.61 27.96 3.50
N GLY A 370 -26.58 27.03 2.52
CA GLY A 370 -26.04 27.27 1.18
C GLY A 370 -24.51 27.26 1.06
N ARG A 371 -23.76 27.05 2.16
CA ARG A 371 -22.29 27.01 2.18
C ARG A 371 -21.77 25.61 2.47
N TRP A 372 -20.69 25.24 1.80
CA TRP A 372 -19.99 23.98 2.08
C TRP A 372 -19.06 24.13 3.27
N GLU A 373 -19.05 23.10 4.11
CA GLU A 373 -18.21 22.99 5.29
C GLU A 373 -17.67 21.56 5.39
N LEU A 374 -16.49 21.41 5.99
CA LEU A 374 -15.98 20.09 6.37
C LEU A 374 -16.85 19.54 7.51
N THR A 375 -17.18 18.25 7.44
CA THR A 375 -17.83 17.57 8.58
C THR A 375 -16.82 17.30 9.69
N VAL A 376 -17.30 16.86 10.85
CA VAL A 376 -16.44 16.33 11.92
C VAL A 376 -15.57 15.17 11.41
N GLY A 377 -16.10 14.34 10.51
CA GLY A 377 -15.35 13.25 9.86
C GLY A 377 -14.26 13.77 8.94
N GLY A 378 -14.55 14.78 8.11
CA GLY A 378 -13.58 15.43 7.23
C GLY A 378 -12.45 16.12 7.99
N ILE A 379 -12.77 16.85 9.07
CA ILE A 379 -11.77 17.46 9.96
C ILE A 379 -10.91 16.37 10.60
N ARG A 380 -11.52 15.31 11.12
CA ARG A 380 -10.81 14.19 11.75
C ARG A 380 -9.86 13.47 10.78
N LEU A 381 -10.27 13.29 9.52
CA LEU A 381 -9.42 12.72 8.47
C LEU A 381 -8.17 13.58 8.24
N LEU A 382 -8.36 14.89 8.12
CA LEU A 382 -7.26 15.84 7.92
C LEU A 382 -6.35 15.94 9.16
N ASP A 383 -6.93 15.85 10.36
CA ASP A 383 -6.16 15.75 11.59
C ASP A 383 -5.30 14.48 11.63
N LEU A 384 -5.81 13.34 11.18
CA LEU A 384 -5.01 12.12 11.04
C LEU A 384 -3.91 12.28 10.00
N LEU A 385 -4.23 12.88 8.85
CA LEU A 385 -3.28 13.11 7.78
C LEU A 385 -2.06 13.94 8.25
N THR A 386 -2.29 14.92 9.12
CA THR A 386 -1.24 15.88 9.55
C THR A 386 -0.72 15.71 10.99
N PHE A 387 -1.08 14.63 11.68
CA PHE A 387 -0.59 14.31 13.03
C PHE A 387 0.87 13.86 13.08
#